data_AF-A0A920UKT3-F1
#
_entry.id   AF-A0A920UKT3-F1
#
_cell.length_a   1.000
_cell.length_b   1.000
_cell.length_c   1.000
_cell.angle_alpha   90.00
_cell.angle_beta   90.00
_cell.angle_gamma   90.00
#
_symmetry.space_group_name_H-M   'P 1'
#
loop_
_entity.id
_entity.type
_entity.pdbx_description
1 polymer ?
#
loop_
_entity_poly.entity_id
_entity_poly.type
_entity_poly.pdbx_seq_one_letter_code
_entity_poly.pdbx_strand_id
1 'polypeptide(L)'
;MLLCSGHSRRTNKPYAIATVEDLKGTFQVLCMNENYDKYPELLLANRTVLVIGEANNSESTPKIFPQEIIPLDDAPAKFTRQVQFRVNGSELGPEKMEALLGLATSHTGRCPLFLRVRREDGRLVYLDTSDRYFVRPSEQLRAEVNELLGSDSYYAMVDTTLPEPAKRSWPRSKPTAAESERFAKRPARVAGASINDPPLGLQFEAGEGTRFDERYRHAQ
;
A
#
# COMPACT_ATOMS: atom_id res chain seq x y z
N MET A 1 1.77 -17.47 8.52
CA MET A 1 3.05 -16.78 8.27
C MET A 1 4.20 -17.68 8.71
N LEU A 2 5.18 -17.93 7.83
CA LEU A 2 6.38 -18.73 8.11
C LEU A 2 7.61 -17.84 7.99
N LEU A 3 8.48 -17.81 9.02
CA LEU A 3 9.70 -17.01 9.06
C LEU A 3 10.93 -17.89 8.85
N CYS A 4 11.72 -17.61 7.82
CA CYS A 4 13.03 -18.21 7.60
C CYS A 4 14.11 -17.13 7.68
N SER A 5 15.05 -17.26 8.62
CA SER A 5 16.20 -16.36 8.73
C SER A 5 17.46 -16.98 8.12
N GLY A 6 18.36 -16.15 7.62
CA GLY A 6 19.62 -16.59 7.00
C GLY A 6 20.63 -15.46 6.83
N HIS A 7 21.80 -15.80 6.28
CA HIS A 7 22.84 -14.84 5.93
C HIS A 7 23.02 -14.78 4.42
N SER A 8 23.00 -13.57 3.85
CA SER A 8 23.12 -13.36 2.41
C SER A 8 24.49 -13.83 1.91
N ARG A 9 24.52 -14.70 0.90
CA ARG A 9 25.78 -15.21 0.32
C ARG A 9 26.61 -14.13 -0.38
N ARG A 10 25.99 -13.02 -0.80
CA ARG A 10 26.64 -11.93 -1.53
C ARG A 10 27.12 -10.80 -0.63
N THR A 11 26.40 -10.53 0.46
CA THR A 11 26.66 -9.38 1.33
C THR A 11 27.06 -9.76 2.76
N ASN A 12 26.98 -11.06 3.12
CA ASN A 12 27.18 -11.60 4.47
C ASN A 12 26.35 -10.89 5.56
N LYS A 13 25.21 -10.31 5.18
CA LYS A 13 24.28 -9.64 6.10
C LYS A 13 23.10 -10.54 6.45
N PRO A 14 22.53 -10.43 7.67
CA PRO A 14 21.35 -11.17 8.06
C PRO A 14 20.13 -10.74 7.22
N TYR A 15 19.26 -11.69 6.92
CA TYR A 15 17.98 -11.46 6.28
C TYR A 15 16.91 -12.38 6.87
N ALA A 16 15.66 -11.95 6.74
CA ALA A 16 14.49 -12.76 7.03
C ALA A 16 13.56 -12.78 5.82
N ILE A 17 13.05 -13.96 5.50
CA ILE A 17 11.97 -14.15 4.53
C ILE A 17 10.75 -14.60 5.32
N ALA A 18 9.70 -13.80 5.28
CA ALA A 18 8.39 -14.15 5.81
C ALA A 18 7.47 -14.52 4.66
N THR A 19 6.84 -15.69 4.73
CA THR A 19 5.75 -16.05 3.80
C THR A 19 4.45 -15.54 4.37
N VAL A 20 3.79 -14.65 3.65
CA VAL A 20 2.50 -14.03 4.01
C VAL A 20 1.42 -14.59 3.11
N GLU A 21 0.24 -14.80 3.68
CA GLU A 21 -0.92 -15.36 3.01
C GLU A 21 -2.03 -14.31 2.97
N ASP A 22 -2.70 -14.20 1.83
CA ASP A 22 -3.93 -13.45 1.65
C ASP A 22 -5.05 -14.39 1.17
N LEU A 23 -6.23 -13.84 0.87
CA LEU A 23 -7.38 -14.62 0.40
C LEU A 23 -7.20 -15.25 -1.00
N LYS A 24 -6.16 -14.85 -1.75
CA LYS A 24 -5.94 -15.24 -3.15
C LYS A 24 -4.67 -16.08 -3.35
N GLY A 25 -3.77 -16.11 -2.38
CA GLY A 25 -2.54 -16.87 -2.46
C GLY A 25 -1.51 -16.46 -1.41
N THR A 26 -0.25 -16.70 -1.74
CA THR A 26 0.88 -16.43 -0.84
C THR A 26 1.95 -15.61 -1.55
N PHE A 27 2.63 -14.77 -0.79
CA PHE A 27 3.75 -13.95 -1.26
C PHE A 27 4.85 -13.93 -0.20
N GLN A 28 6.06 -13.54 -0.62
CA GLN A 28 7.20 -13.46 0.28
C GLN A 28 7.53 -12.01 0.60
N VAL A 29 7.77 -11.72 1.88
CA VAL A 29 8.30 -10.44 2.36
C VAL A 29 9.75 -10.65 2.74
N LEU A 30 10.65 -9.93 2.07
CA LEU A 30 12.09 -10.05 2.27
C LEU A 30 12.63 -8.85 3.05
N CYS A 31 12.93 -9.08 4.33
CA CYS A 31 13.55 -8.09 5.21
C CYS A 31 15.06 -8.25 5.19
N MET A 32 15.76 -7.18 4.80
CA MET A 32 17.22 -7.09 4.82
C MET A 32 17.65 -5.85 5.61
N ASN A 33 18.86 -5.88 6.17
CA ASN A 33 19.47 -4.75 6.86
C ASN A 33 18.53 -4.19 7.96
N GLU A 34 18.23 -2.90 7.92
CA GLU A 34 17.41 -2.17 8.89
C GLU A 34 16.00 -2.78 9.07
N ASN A 35 15.41 -3.36 8.01
CA ASN A 35 14.08 -3.97 8.11
C ASN A 35 14.09 -5.26 8.94
N TYR A 36 15.22 -5.95 9.01
CA TYR A 36 15.38 -7.15 9.85
C TYR A 36 15.32 -6.77 11.33
N ASP A 37 15.98 -5.67 11.71
CA ASP A 37 16.02 -5.20 13.10
C ASP A 37 14.73 -4.46 13.51
N LYS A 38 14.06 -3.78 12.56
CA LYS A 38 12.90 -2.93 12.83
C LYS A 38 11.57 -3.69 12.99
N TYR A 39 11.40 -4.82 12.30
CA TYR A 39 10.10 -5.52 12.24
C TYR A 39 10.08 -6.97 12.75
N PRO A 40 10.98 -7.46 13.62
CA PRO A 40 11.01 -8.88 13.99
C PRO A 40 9.72 -9.34 14.65
N GLU A 41 9.10 -8.51 15.49
CA GLU A 41 7.86 -8.84 16.21
C GLU A 41 6.62 -8.87 15.31
N LEU A 42 6.62 -8.09 14.23
CA LEU A 42 5.51 -8.04 13.26
C LEU A 42 5.54 -9.22 12.28
N LEU A 43 6.68 -9.91 12.18
CA LEU A 43 6.90 -11.03 11.26
C LEU A 43 6.77 -12.40 11.94
N LEU A 44 6.16 -12.43 13.13
CA LEU A 44 5.85 -13.65 13.86
C LEU A 44 4.63 -14.36 13.27
N ALA A 45 4.55 -15.68 13.50
CA ALA A 45 3.37 -16.45 13.13
C ALA A 45 2.10 -15.87 13.77
N ASN A 46 0.97 -15.99 13.06
CA ASN A 46 -0.36 -15.52 13.48
C ASN A 46 -0.47 -14.01 13.74
N ARG A 47 0.37 -13.20 13.09
CA ARG A 47 0.22 -11.73 13.06
C ARG A 47 -0.39 -11.28 11.75
N THR A 48 -1.37 -10.38 11.86
CA THR A 48 -1.97 -9.71 10.71
C THR A 48 -1.32 -8.35 10.54
N VAL A 49 -0.73 -8.13 9.37
CA VAL A 49 0.07 -6.93 9.07
C VAL A 49 -0.32 -6.34 7.74
N LEU A 50 -0.21 -5.02 7.65
CA LEU A 50 -0.19 -4.30 6.38
C LEU A 50 1.27 -4.09 5.97
N VAL A 51 1.63 -4.52 4.77
CA VAL A 51 2.97 -4.37 4.20
C VAL A 51 2.92 -3.39 3.04
N ILE A 52 3.74 -2.36 3.11
CA ILE A 52 3.96 -1.37 2.07
C ILE A 52 5.37 -1.55 1.54
N GLY A 53 5.54 -1.74 0.24
CA GLY A 53 6.86 -2.02 -0.31
C GLY A 53 6.92 -2.08 -1.83
N GLU A 54 8.13 -2.27 -2.34
CA GLU A 54 8.36 -2.55 -3.77
C GLU A 54 8.09 -4.03 -4.03
N ALA A 55 7.23 -4.34 -5.00
CA ALA A 55 6.99 -5.70 -5.46
C ALA A 55 7.95 -6.08 -6.59
N ASN A 56 8.57 -7.26 -6.48
CA ASN A 56 9.31 -7.89 -7.56
C ASN A 56 8.59 -9.17 -8.00
N ASN A 57 8.11 -9.14 -9.24
CA ASN A 57 7.37 -10.23 -9.87
C ASN A 57 8.22 -11.03 -10.86
N SER A 58 9.55 -10.97 -10.76
CA SER A 58 10.46 -11.70 -11.65
C SER A 58 10.48 -13.21 -11.39
N GLU A 59 10.01 -13.66 -10.23
CA GLU A 59 10.02 -15.06 -9.80
C GLU A 59 8.58 -15.61 -9.72
N SER A 60 8.44 -16.94 -9.64
CA SER A 60 7.14 -17.62 -9.54
C SER A 60 6.35 -17.23 -8.29
N THR A 61 7.05 -16.85 -7.22
CA THR A 61 6.44 -16.31 -5.99
C THR A 61 6.83 -14.83 -5.88
N PRO A 62 5.87 -13.90 -5.83
CA PRO A 62 6.17 -12.48 -5.75
C PRO A 62 6.90 -12.15 -4.45
N LYS A 63 7.94 -11.32 -4.56
CA LYS A 63 8.76 -10.86 -3.43
C LYS A 63 8.54 -9.38 -3.18
N ILE A 64 8.12 -9.04 -1.98
CA ILE A 64 7.95 -7.67 -1.52
C ILE A 64 9.16 -7.26 -0.69
N PHE A 65 9.75 -6.12 -1.05
CA PHE A 65 10.75 -5.43 -0.25
C PHE A 65 10.04 -4.36 0.58
N PRO A 66 9.85 -4.60 1.89
CA PRO A 66 9.06 -3.70 2.73
C PRO A 66 9.78 -2.35 2.88
N GLN A 67 9.05 -1.27 2.66
CA GLN A 67 9.41 0.07 3.10
C GLN A 67 8.80 0.35 4.48
N GLU A 68 7.61 -0.21 4.71
CA GLU A 68 6.92 -0.12 5.98
C GLU A 68 6.07 -1.36 6.25
N ILE A 69 6.07 -1.79 7.51
CA ILE A 69 5.18 -2.83 8.03
C ILE A 69 4.49 -2.27 9.26
N ILE A 70 3.16 -2.39 9.33
CA ILE A 70 2.37 -2.02 10.51
C ILE A 70 1.40 -3.13 10.87
N PRO A 71 0.95 -3.23 12.13
CA PRO A 71 -0.20 -4.05 12.49
C PRO A 71 -1.42 -3.66 11.66
N LEU A 72 -2.19 -4.65 11.20
CA LEU A 72 -3.39 -4.35 10.41
C LEU A 72 -4.40 -3.51 11.21
N ASP A 73 -4.49 -3.73 12.52
CA ASP A 73 -5.41 -3.00 13.42
C ASP A 73 -5.07 -1.50 13.54
N ASP A 74 -3.83 -1.12 13.27
CA ASP A 74 -3.39 0.27 13.27
C ASP A 74 -3.59 0.95 11.91
N ALA A 75 -3.88 0.18 10.85
CA ALA A 75 -4.07 0.71 9.50
C ALA A 75 -5.22 1.72 9.42
N PRO A 76 -6.43 1.48 10.00
CA PRO A 76 -7.50 2.48 9.99
C PRO A 76 -7.07 3.80 10.63
N ALA A 77 -6.38 3.73 11.77
CA ALA A 77 -5.94 4.93 12.48
C ALA A 77 -4.88 5.74 11.72
N LYS A 78 -4.10 5.09 10.85
CA LYS A 78 -3.05 5.73 10.06
C LYS A 78 -3.53 6.25 8.72
N PHE A 79 -4.35 5.48 8.01
CA PHE A 79 -4.74 5.79 6.63
C PHE A 79 -6.11 6.45 6.51
N THR A 80 -6.90 6.55 7.58
CA THR A 80 -8.14 7.31 7.53
C THR A 80 -7.86 8.80 7.66
N ARG A 81 -8.29 9.57 6.66
CA ARG A 81 -8.18 11.04 6.64
C ARG A 81 -9.31 11.72 7.41
N GLN A 82 -10.50 11.13 7.37
CA GLN A 82 -11.70 11.71 7.95
C GLN A 82 -12.72 10.61 8.27
N VAL A 83 -13.38 10.74 9.42
CA VAL A 83 -14.52 9.90 9.80
C VAL A 83 -15.80 10.70 9.66
N GLN A 84 -16.85 10.06 9.16
CA GLN A 84 -18.18 10.64 9.03
C GLN A 84 -19.20 9.77 9.76
N PHE A 85 -19.96 10.38 10.66
CA PHE A 85 -21.16 9.76 11.22
C PHE A 85 -22.36 10.24 10.41
N ARG A 86 -23.04 9.32 9.76
CA ARG A 86 -24.26 9.57 9.00
C ARG A 86 -25.42 9.49 9.96
N VAL A 87 -26.22 10.53 9.98
CA VAL A 87 -27.32 10.68 10.93
C VAL A 87 -28.57 11.08 10.17
N ASN A 88 -29.69 10.44 10.49
CA ASN A 88 -30.99 10.89 10.01
C ASN A 88 -31.49 12.03 10.91
N GLY A 89 -31.71 13.21 10.33
CA GLY A 89 -32.12 14.41 11.05
C GLY A 89 -33.49 14.29 11.72
N SER A 90 -34.37 13.42 11.22
CA SER A 90 -35.67 13.12 11.86
C SER A 90 -35.53 12.26 13.12
N GLU A 91 -34.44 11.51 13.25
CA GLU A 91 -34.18 10.60 14.36
C GLU A 91 -33.16 11.14 15.36
N LEU A 92 -32.62 12.35 15.09
CA LEU A 92 -31.58 13.00 15.87
C LEU A 92 -32.20 13.84 16.99
N GLY A 93 -32.47 13.19 18.12
CA GLY A 93 -32.83 13.86 19.37
C GLY A 93 -31.60 14.34 20.16
N PRO A 94 -31.80 15.22 21.16
CA PRO A 94 -30.72 15.71 22.03
C PRO A 94 -29.99 14.58 22.76
N GLU A 95 -30.69 13.56 23.25
CA GLU A 95 -30.08 12.41 23.94
C GLU A 95 -29.14 11.62 23.03
N LYS A 96 -29.54 11.37 21.77
CA LYS A 96 -28.68 10.67 20.81
C LYS A 96 -27.47 11.51 20.40
N MET A 97 -27.63 12.84 20.32
CA MET A 97 -26.51 13.74 20.07
C MET A 97 -25.49 13.68 21.22
N GLU A 98 -25.96 13.73 22.47
CA GLU A 98 -25.08 13.59 23.64
C GLU A 98 -24.37 12.24 23.66
N ALA A 99 -25.08 11.15 23.35
CA ALA A 99 -24.48 9.81 23.24
C ALA A 99 -23.41 9.74 22.14
N LEU A 100 -23.67 10.32 20.96
CA LEU A 100 -22.71 10.41 19.85
C LEU A 100 -21.43 11.16 20.25
N LEU A 101 -21.59 12.30 20.92
CA LEU A 101 -20.47 13.10 21.39
C LEU A 101 -19.69 12.37 22.49
N GLY A 102 -20.39 11.69 23.41
CA GLY A 102 -19.79 10.83 24.42
C GLY A 102 -18.95 9.71 23.79
N LEU A 103 -19.48 9.06 22.76
CA LEU A 103 -18.82 8.01 22.01
C LEU A 103 -17.58 8.54 21.25
N ALA A 104 -17.67 9.73 20.65
CA ALA A 104 -16.52 10.39 20.05
C ALA A 104 -15.42 10.68 21.08
N THR A 105 -15.79 11.14 22.29
CA THR A 105 -14.82 11.40 23.36
C THR A 105 -14.22 10.14 23.96
N SER A 106 -14.95 9.01 24.01
CA SER A 106 -14.41 7.73 24.49
C SER A 106 -13.38 7.15 23.51
N HIS A 107 -13.51 7.46 22.22
CA HIS A 107 -12.61 7.01 21.16
C HIS A 107 -11.68 8.12 20.67
N THR A 108 -11.04 8.86 21.59
CA THR A 108 -10.19 10.00 21.22
C THR A 108 -9.03 9.59 20.29
N GLY A 109 -8.78 10.38 19.25
CA GLY A 109 -7.67 10.18 18.32
C GLY A 109 -7.28 11.41 17.53
N ARG A 110 -6.68 11.21 16.35
CA ARG A 110 -6.16 12.30 15.48
C ARG A 110 -7.02 12.54 14.25
N CYS A 111 -8.04 11.71 14.02
CA CYS A 111 -8.84 11.79 12.81
C CYS A 111 -10.00 12.78 13.01
N PRO A 112 -10.16 13.78 12.14
CA PRO A 112 -11.29 14.69 12.21
C PRO A 112 -12.61 13.95 11.98
N LEU A 113 -13.61 14.31 12.78
CA LEU A 113 -14.96 13.78 12.74
C LEU A 113 -15.90 14.79 12.09
N PHE A 114 -16.75 14.32 11.19
CA PHE A 114 -17.82 15.12 10.58
C PHE A 114 -19.16 14.44 10.81
N LEU A 115 -20.19 15.24 11.05
CA LEU A 115 -21.56 14.74 11.10
C LEU A 115 -22.23 15.02 9.75
N ARG A 116 -22.67 13.95 9.08
CA ARG A 116 -23.45 14.04 7.84
C ARG A 116 -24.91 13.83 8.17
N VAL A 117 -25.65 14.93 8.31
CA VAL A 117 -27.06 14.91 8.69
C VAL A 117 -27.92 14.95 7.42
N ARG A 118 -28.75 13.93 7.22
CA ARG A 118 -29.78 13.91 6.18
C ARG A 118 -31.05 14.57 6.73
N ARG A 119 -31.50 15.64 6.10
CA ARG A 119 -32.77 16.30 6.41
C ARG A 119 -33.94 15.56 5.76
N GLU A 120 -35.15 15.80 6.26
CA GLU A 120 -36.40 15.22 5.72
C GLU A 120 -36.64 15.64 4.26
N ASP A 121 -36.22 16.85 3.89
CA ASP A 121 -36.28 17.38 2.51
C ASP A 121 -35.24 16.73 1.56
N GLY A 122 -34.46 15.76 2.04
CA GLY A 122 -33.43 15.06 1.29
C GLY A 122 -32.08 15.78 1.21
N ARG A 123 -31.97 17.00 1.76
CA ARG A 123 -30.69 17.73 1.77
C ARG A 123 -29.71 17.09 2.74
N LEU A 124 -28.43 17.14 2.37
CA LEU A 124 -27.33 16.68 3.20
C LEU A 124 -26.58 17.88 3.77
N VAL A 125 -26.47 17.93 5.10
CA VAL A 125 -25.70 18.93 5.82
C VAL A 125 -24.47 18.26 6.41
N TYR A 126 -23.31 18.84 6.18
CA TYR A 126 -22.06 18.41 6.78
C TYR A 126 -21.69 19.39 7.88
N LEU A 127 -21.54 18.89 9.10
CA LEU A 127 -21.10 19.66 10.24
C LEU A 127 -19.68 19.24 10.59
N ASP A 128 -18.80 20.24 10.62
CA ASP A 128 -17.46 20.08 11.16
C ASP A 128 -17.53 20.04 12.69
N THR A 129 -16.78 19.13 13.30
CA THR A 129 -16.70 19.04 14.76
C THR A 129 -15.38 19.65 15.22
N SER A 130 -15.36 20.16 16.46
CA SER A 130 -14.11 20.67 17.01
C SER A 130 -13.08 19.56 17.20
N ASP A 131 -11.82 19.96 17.28
CA ASP A 131 -10.67 19.10 17.60
C ASP A 131 -10.88 18.18 18.83
N ARG A 132 -11.69 18.62 19.79
CA ARG A 132 -12.08 17.86 20.98
C ARG A 132 -12.82 16.55 20.68
N TYR A 133 -13.44 16.45 19.50
CA TYR A 133 -14.19 15.28 19.06
C TYR A 133 -13.43 14.49 17.98
N PHE A 134 -12.13 14.72 17.83
CA PHE A 134 -11.32 13.89 16.94
C PHE A 134 -11.26 12.47 17.48
N VAL A 135 -11.44 11.51 16.57
CA VAL A 135 -11.58 10.10 16.91
C VAL A 135 -10.38 9.29 16.45
N ARG A 136 -10.19 8.11 17.06
CA ARG A 136 -9.33 7.05 16.54
C ARG A 136 -10.22 6.08 15.74
N PRO A 137 -10.10 6.04 14.40
CA PRO A 137 -10.78 5.05 13.58
C PRO A 137 -10.42 3.63 14.06
N SER A 138 -11.43 2.84 14.37
CA SER A 138 -11.29 1.45 14.80
C SER A 138 -12.55 0.66 14.45
N GLU A 139 -12.42 -0.66 14.41
CA GLU A 139 -13.57 -1.55 14.23
C GLU A 139 -14.57 -1.44 15.39
N GLN A 140 -14.07 -1.24 16.60
CA GLN A 140 -14.91 -1.00 17.77
C GLN A 140 -15.75 0.28 17.63
N LEU A 141 -15.11 1.40 17.24
CA LEU A 141 -15.81 2.65 16.99
C LEU A 141 -16.91 2.48 15.93
N ARG A 142 -16.60 1.78 14.83
CA ARG A 142 -17.58 1.49 13.78
C ARG A 142 -18.77 0.69 14.31
N ALA A 143 -18.51 -0.32 15.14
CA ALA A 143 -19.55 -1.16 15.72
C ALA A 143 -20.47 -0.37 16.65
N GLU A 144 -19.91 0.38 17.60
CA GLU A 144 -20.68 1.17 18.57
C GLU A 144 -21.50 2.27 17.89
N VAL A 145 -20.95 2.94 16.87
CA VAL A 145 -21.70 3.94 16.09
C VAL A 145 -22.86 3.31 15.33
N ASN A 146 -22.64 2.14 14.71
CA ASN A 146 -23.70 1.45 13.98
C ASN A 146 -24.78 0.88 14.92
N GLU A 147 -24.42 0.50 16.14
CA GLU A 147 -25.38 0.10 17.17
C GLU A 147 -26.25 1.28 17.60
N LEU A 148 -25.66 2.45 17.79
CA LEU A 148 -26.37 3.66 18.21
C LEU A 148 -27.26 4.27 17.13
N LEU A 149 -26.77 4.31 15.88
CA LEU A 149 -27.41 5.06 14.78
C LEU A 149 -28.01 4.17 13.69
N GLY A 150 -27.80 2.87 13.74
CA GLY A 150 -28.20 1.93 12.69
C GLY A 150 -27.05 1.55 11.75
N SER A 151 -27.32 0.56 10.90
CA SER A 151 -26.35 0.06 9.92
C SER A 151 -25.98 1.15 8.89
N ASP A 152 -24.72 1.14 8.46
CA ASP A 152 -24.15 2.11 7.49
C ASP A 152 -24.09 3.58 8.00
N SER A 153 -24.13 3.78 9.32
CA SER A 153 -23.98 5.10 9.93
C SER A 153 -22.52 5.53 10.11
N TYR A 154 -21.57 4.60 10.09
CA TYR A 154 -20.14 4.91 10.11
C TYR A 154 -19.52 4.89 8.72
N TYR A 155 -18.79 5.95 8.35
CA TYR A 155 -18.03 6.01 7.10
C TYR A 155 -16.62 6.58 7.31
N ALA A 156 -15.60 5.85 6.86
CA ALA A 156 -14.20 6.27 6.91
C ALA A 156 -13.72 6.66 5.51
N MET A 157 -13.25 7.89 5.36
CA MET A 157 -12.56 8.32 4.14
C MET A 157 -11.08 7.99 4.26
N VAL A 158 -10.67 6.97 3.51
CA VAL A 158 -9.31 6.42 3.53
C VAL A 158 -8.45 7.10 2.47
N ASP A 159 -7.20 7.39 2.84
CA ASP A 159 -6.14 7.74 1.92
C ASP A 159 -5.75 6.52 1.09
N THR A 160 -6.06 6.56 -0.20
CA THR A 160 -5.68 5.51 -1.17
C THR A 160 -4.45 5.91 -1.98
N THR A 161 -3.81 7.03 -1.66
CA THR A 161 -2.59 7.44 -2.37
C THR A 161 -1.47 6.45 -2.08
N LEU A 162 -0.82 5.99 -3.15
CA LEU A 162 0.33 5.12 -3.00
C LEU A 162 1.49 5.91 -2.37
N PRO A 163 2.20 5.34 -1.40
CA PRO A 163 3.36 6.00 -0.81
C PRO A 163 4.39 6.26 -1.89
N GLU A 164 5.04 7.44 -1.81
CA GLU A 164 6.09 7.79 -2.76
C GLU A 164 7.20 6.72 -2.72
N PRO A 165 7.63 6.18 -3.87
CA PRO A 165 8.75 5.25 -3.90
C PRO A 165 9.96 5.87 -3.22
N ALA A 166 10.51 5.20 -2.21
CA ALA A 166 11.72 5.67 -1.53
C ALA A 166 12.81 5.98 -2.58
N LYS A 167 13.30 7.23 -2.59
CA LYS A 167 14.41 7.61 -3.48
C LYS A 167 15.60 6.74 -3.18
N ARG A 168 15.94 5.85 -4.13
CA ARG A 168 17.10 4.97 -4.05
C ARG A 168 18.37 5.80 -3.88
N SER A 169 18.91 5.87 -2.67
CA SER A 169 20.25 6.39 -2.38
C SER A 169 21.30 5.34 -2.72
N TRP A 170 21.40 4.97 -3.99
CA TRP A 170 22.64 4.39 -4.48
C TRP A 170 23.47 5.54 -5.03
N PRO A 171 24.63 5.89 -4.44
CA PRO A 171 25.60 6.65 -5.18
C PRO A 171 25.95 5.80 -6.40
N ARG A 172 25.52 6.23 -7.59
CA ARG A 172 26.15 5.75 -8.83
C ARG A 172 27.61 6.11 -8.67
N SER A 173 28.45 5.13 -8.35
CA SER A 173 29.90 5.31 -8.44
C SER A 173 30.15 5.85 -9.84
N LYS A 174 30.58 7.12 -9.93
CA LYS A 174 31.09 7.63 -11.19
C LYS A 174 32.28 6.72 -11.51
N PRO A 175 32.36 6.13 -12.71
CA PRO A 175 33.54 5.36 -13.05
C PRO A 175 34.75 6.24 -12.79
N THR A 176 35.72 5.70 -12.07
CA THR A 176 36.95 6.43 -11.76
C THR A 176 37.66 6.77 -13.09
N ALA A 177 38.42 7.87 -13.14
CA ALA A 177 39.09 8.30 -14.39
C ALA A 177 39.92 7.18 -15.05
N ALA A 178 40.45 6.25 -14.23
CA ALA A 178 41.16 5.05 -14.67
C ALA A 178 40.28 4.00 -15.39
N GLU A 179 38.98 3.94 -15.11
CA GLU A 179 38.02 3.05 -15.78
C GLU A 179 37.53 3.62 -17.10
N SER A 180 37.36 4.95 -17.21
CA SER A 180 37.07 5.62 -18.48
C SER A 180 38.22 5.54 -19.49
N GLU A 181 39.47 5.59 -19.03
CA GLU A 181 40.64 5.45 -19.91
C GLU A 181 40.83 4.03 -20.44
N ARG A 182 40.45 2.99 -19.67
CA ARG A 182 40.48 1.59 -20.14
C ARG A 182 39.42 1.30 -21.20
N PHE A 183 38.28 2.01 -21.15
CA PHE A 183 37.21 1.87 -22.16
C PHE A 183 37.58 2.58 -23.48
N ALA A 184 38.28 3.71 -23.41
CA ALA A 184 38.72 4.48 -24.58
C ALA A 184 39.90 3.85 -25.35
N LYS A 185 40.67 2.95 -24.73
CA LYS A 185 41.87 2.31 -25.33
C LYS A 185 41.62 0.89 -25.87
N ARG A 186 40.39 0.52 -26.19
CA ARG A 186 40.14 -0.70 -26.98
C ARG A 186 40.35 -0.39 -28.46
N PRO A 187 41.34 -0.99 -29.15
CA PRO A 187 41.43 -0.84 -30.60
C PRO A 187 40.18 -1.46 -31.23
N ALA A 188 39.55 -0.72 -32.13
CA ALA A 188 38.42 -1.22 -32.91
C ALA A 188 38.86 -2.46 -33.71
N ARG A 189 38.36 -3.64 -33.35
CA ARG A 189 38.41 -4.79 -34.25
C ARG A 189 37.47 -4.49 -35.40
N VAL A 190 38.05 -4.18 -36.56
CA VAL A 190 37.34 -4.19 -37.84
C VAL A 190 36.96 -5.64 -38.13
N ALA A 191 35.71 -6.00 -37.88
CA ALA A 191 35.13 -7.21 -38.44
C ALA A 191 34.72 -6.88 -39.88
N GLY A 192 35.52 -7.34 -40.85
CA GLY A 192 35.15 -7.27 -42.26
C GLY A 192 33.92 -8.15 -42.52
N ALA A 193 32.82 -7.53 -42.91
CA ALA A 193 31.66 -8.24 -43.47
C ALA A 193 31.85 -8.31 -44.99
N SER A 194 32.04 -9.53 -45.51
CA SER A 194 31.99 -9.81 -46.94
C SER A 194 30.53 -9.92 -47.37
N ILE A 195 30.17 -9.08 -48.34
CA ILE A 195 28.91 -9.10 -49.10
C ILE A 195 28.98 -10.28 -50.06
N ASN A 196 28.09 -11.27 -49.89
CA ASN A 196 27.40 -12.05 -50.93
C ASN A 196 26.86 -13.36 -50.32
N ASP A 197 25.56 -13.43 -50.06
CA ASP A 197 24.68 -14.51 -50.55
C ASP A 197 23.19 -14.19 -50.27
N PRO A 198 22.24 -14.60 -51.15
CA PRO A 198 20.83 -14.15 -51.15
C PRO A 198 19.88 -15.07 -50.35
N PRO A 199 18.59 -14.68 -50.18
CA PRO A 199 17.71 -15.19 -49.14
C PRO A 199 16.89 -16.41 -49.57
N LEU A 200 16.62 -17.33 -48.64
CA LEU A 200 15.58 -18.36 -48.77
C LEU A 200 14.67 -18.28 -47.54
N GLY A 201 13.38 -18.05 -47.80
CA GLY A 201 12.36 -17.75 -46.80
C GLY A 201 11.49 -18.93 -46.35
N LEU A 202 10.31 -18.55 -45.84
CA LEU A 202 9.15 -19.34 -45.38
C LEU A 202 9.34 -20.01 -44.00
N GLN A 203 8.45 -19.88 -43.00
CA GLN A 203 7.01 -19.56 -42.98
C GLN A 203 6.57 -18.99 -41.62
N PHE A 204 5.52 -18.16 -41.66
CA PHE A 204 4.69 -17.75 -40.53
C PHE A 204 3.74 -18.87 -40.11
N GLU A 205 3.42 -18.96 -38.82
CA GLU A 205 2.02 -19.05 -38.37
C GLU A 205 1.83 -18.18 -37.12
N ALA A 206 0.73 -17.44 -37.12
CA ALA A 206 0.28 -16.53 -36.07
C ALA A 206 -0.83 -17.19 -35.25
N GLY A 207 -0.95 -16.80 -33.97
CA GLY A 207 -2.10 -17.10 -33.13
C GLY A 207 -2.17 -16.12 -31.96
N GLU A 208 -2.95 -15.04 -32.17
CA GLU A 208 -3.77 -14.23 -31.25
C GLU A 208 -3.47 -14.29 -29.74
N GLY A 209 -3.43 -13.22 -28.95
CA GLY A 209 -3.79 -11.83 -29.16
C GLY A 209 -4.09 -11.22 -27.78
N THR A 210 -3.42 -10.13 -27.40
CA THR A 210 -3.90 -9.23 -26.35
C THR A 210 -3.42 -7.82 -26.64
N ARG A 211 -4.35 -7.01 -27.13
CA ARG A 211 -4.29 -5.56 -27.14
C ARG A 211 -5.50 -5.11 -26.36
N PHE A 212 -5.33 -4.52 -25.18
CA PHE A 212 -6.34 -3.61 -24.66
C PHE A 212 -5.64 -2.46 -23.91
N ASP A 213 -5.95 -1.29 -24.44
CA ASP A 213 -5.44 0.05 -24.16
C ASP A 213 -6.23 0.67 -23.01
N GLU A 214 -5.62 1.70 -22.43
CA GLU A 214 -6.12 2.61 -21.42
C GLU A 214 -7.50 3.19 -21.79
N ARG A 215 -8.37 3.27 -20.78
CA ARG A 215 -9.20 4.43 -20.40
C ARG A 215 -10.47 3.95 -19.73
N TYR A 216 -10.69 4.31 -18.46
CA TYR A 216 -11.99 4.80 -18.01
C TYR A 216 -11.83 5.64 -16.73
N ARG A 217 -11.78 6.95 -16.97
CA ARG A 217 -12.02 8.05 -16.03
C ARG A 217 -13.45 8.53 -16.33
N HIS A 218 -14.26 8.74 -15.29
CA HIS A 218 -15.56 9.47 -15.30
C HIS A 218 -16.70 8.83 -16.12
N ALA A 219 -17.99 8.92 -15.77
CA ALA A 219 -18.74 9.52 -14.66
C ALA A 219 -20.18 8.95 -14.72
N GLN A 220 -20.85 8.87 -13.57
CA GLN A 220 -22.19 9.43 -13.24
C GLN A 220 -22.76 8.75 -11.99
#